data_AF-A0A7U3ZI58-F1
#
_entry.id   AF-A0A7U3ZI58-F1
#
_cell.length_a   1.000
_cell.length_b   1.000
_cell.length_c   1.000
_cell.angle_alpha   90.00
_cell.angle_beta   90.00
_cell.angle_gamma   90.00
#
_symmetry.space_group_name_H-M   'P 1'
#
loop_
_entity.id
_entity.type
_entity.pdbx_description
1 polymer ?
#
loop_
_entity_poly.entity_id
_entity_poly.type
_entity_poly.pdbx_seq_one_letter_code
_entity_poly.pdbx_strand_id
1 'polypeptide(L)'
;MKALLILKKAFSSKPLQWIFLILLVVGLIYFIGRYIGRNSFSDYKPKALPEDPDWSPDIYVEQAWSALDGWTDLSSTKEELFVSLMALSDRQLTQVYNLYNSRYGKQDGLTLTRKIDEESNVFWTGRRNDLVKRLRSLKLI
;
A
#
# COMPACT_ATOMS: atom_id res chain seq x y z
N MET A 1 -40.11 13.79 6.17
CA MET A 1 -39.93 14.19 7.60
C MET A 1 -39.96 13.03 8.60
N LYS A 2 -40.85 12.03 8.49
CA LYS A 2 -40.92 10.91 9.46
C LYS A 2 -39.63 10.09 9.58
N ALA A 3 -38.93 9.82 8.47
CA ALA A 3 -37.66 9.08 8.47
C ALA A 3 -36.54 9.77 9.28
N LEU A 4 -36.46 11.10 9.21
CA LEU A 4 -35.45 11.91 9.90
C LEU A 4 -35.68 11.95 11.42
N LEU A 5 -36.95 11.93 11.85
CA LEU A 5 -37.34 11.82 13.25
C LEU A 5 -37.06 10.43 13.83
N ILE A 6 -37.30 9.38 13.06
CA ILE A 6 -36.98 7.99 13.46
C ILE A 6 -35.46 7.81 13.60
N LEU A 7 -34.67 8.36 12.68
CA LEU A 7 -33.20 8.37 12.73
C LEU A 7 -32.67 9.07 13.99
N LYS A 8 -33.16 10.28 14.30
CA LYS A 8 -32.77 11.00 15.54
C LYS A 8 -33.12 10.24 16.81
N LYS A 9 -34.31 9.62 16.86
CA LYS A 9 -34.79 8.89 18.03
C LYS A 9 -34.04 7.56 18.23
N ALA A 10 -33.65 6.90 17.13
CA ALA A 10 -32.85 5.69 17.15
C ALA A 10 -31.39 5.95 17.57
N PHE A 11 -30.80 7.09 17.19
CA PHE A 11 -29.44 7.49 17.60
C PHE A 11 -29.35 7.82 19.09
N SER A 12 -30.42 8.40 19.67
CA SER A 12 -30.45 8.86 21.06
C SER A 12 -30.59 7.73 22.09
N SER A 13 -31.21 6.60 21.74
CA SER A 13 -31.52 5.55 22.71
C SER A 13 -30.32 4.65 23.04
N LYS A 14 -29.39 4.44 22.10
CA LYS A 14 -28.21 3.56 22.28
C LYS A 14 -27.01 4.02 21.42
N PRO A 15 -26.42 5.19 21.70
CA PRO A 15 -25.33 5.76 20.88
C PRO A 15 -24.11 4.83 20.79
N LEU A 16 -23.80 4.09 21.85
CA LEU A 16 -22.72 3.09 21.87
C LEU A 16 -22.93 1.94 20.88
N GLN A 17 -24.18 1.50 20.68
CA GLN A 17 -24.47 0.42 19.72
C GLN A 17 -24.32 0.89 18.27
N TRP A 18 -24.66 2.15 17.99
CA TRP A 18 -24.45 2.76 16.68
C TRP A 18 -22.96 2.99 16.38
N ILE A 19 -22.18 3.44 17.37
CA ILE A 19 -20.72 3.53 17.24
C ILE A 19 -20.12 2.15 16.94
N PHE A 20 -20.54 1.12 17.68
CA PHE A 20 -20.08 -0.25 17.45
C PHE A 20 -20.48 -0.76 16.06
N LEU A 21 -21.71 -0.49 15.61
CA LEU A 21 -22.19 -0.85 14.27
C LEU A 21 -21.36 -0.17 13.18
N ILE A 22 -21.06 1.13 13.34
CA ILE A 22 -20.23 1.89 12.39
C ILE A 22 -18.82 1.30 12.34
N LEU A 23 -18.18 1.08 13.49
CA LEU A 23 -16.85 0.47 13.57
C LEU A 23 -16.83 -0.93 12.93
N LEU A 24 -17.87 -1.73 13.16
CA LEU A 24 -18.01 -3.06 12.58
C LEU A 24 -18.15 -2.99 11.05
N VAL A 25 -18.99 -2.09 10.53
CA VAL A 25 -19.16 -1.90 9.08
C VAL A 25 -17.87 -1.40 8.43
N VAL A 26 -17.18 -0.43 9.03
CA VAL A 26 -15.89 0.08 8.53
C VAL A 26 -14.83 -1.02 8.54
N GLY A 27 -14.75 -1.79 9.63
CA GLY A 27 -13.85 -2.95 9.71
C GLY A 27 -14.17 -4.02 8.66
N LEU A 28 -15.44 -4.30 8.41
CA LEU A 28 -15.87 -5.30 7.43
C LEU A 28 -15.54 -4.86 5.99
N ILE A 29 -15.77 -3.58 5.66
CA ILE A 29 -15.35 -2.98 4.38
C ILE A 29 -13.83 -3.09 4.22
N TYR A 30 -13.05 -2.77 5.27
CA TYR A 30 -11.60 -2.91 5.27
C TYR A 30 -11.14 -4.35 4.98
N PHE A 31 -11.72 -5.34 5.68
CA PHE A 31 -11.38 -6.75 5.50
C PHE A 31 -11.75 -7.27 4.11
N ILE A 32 -12.94 -6.94 3.60
CA ILE A 32 -13.40 -7.35 2.27
C ILE A 32 -12.53 -6.71 1.19
N GLY A 33 -12.27 -5.41 1.27
CA GLY A 33 -11.38 -4.72 0.33
C GLY A 33 -9.98 -5.32 0.30
N ARG A 34 -9.41 -5.61 1.48
CA ARG A 34 -8.09 -6.26 1.62
C ARG A 34 -8.08 -7.69 1.06
N TYR A 35 -9.19 -8.43 1.16
CA TYR A 35 -9.29 -9.79 0.63
C TYR A 35 -9.46 -9.82 -0.90
N ILE A 36 -10.34 -8.97 -1.44
CA ILE A 36 -10.61 -8.90 -2.89
C ILE A 36 -9.38 -8.37 -3.64
N GLY A 37 -8.68 -7.38 -3.10
CA GLY A 37 -7.46 -6.82 -3.71
C GLY A 37 -6.33 -7.84 -3.89
N ARG A 38 -6.26 -8.87 -3.04
CA ARG A 38 -5.28 -9.97 -3.16
C ARG A 38 -5.58 -10.91 -4.33
N ASN A 39 -6.84 -11.06 -4.72
CA ASN A 39 -7.29 -12.03 -5.72
C ASN A 39 -7.49 -11.43 -7.12
N SER A 40 -7.35 -10.12 -7.28
CA SER A 40 -7.34 -9.45 -8.58
C SER A 40 -5.96 -9.64 -9.24
N PHE A 41 -5.71 -10.85 -9.75
CA PHE A 41 -4.57 -11.12 -10.61
C PHE A 41 -4.82 -10.46 -11.96
N SER A 42 -4.22 -9.29 -12.17
CA SER A 42 -4.01 -8.73 -13.50
C SER A 42 -2.74 -9.40 -14.05
N ASP A 43 -2.77 -9.81 -15.32
CA ASP A 43 -1.62 -10.40 -16.01
C ASP A 43 -0.47 -9.37 -16.09
N TYR A 44 0.40 -9.38 -15.09
CA TYR A 44 1.62 -8.60 -15.10
C TYR A 44 2.48 -9.03 -16.28
N LYS A 45 2.75 -8.10 -17.20
CA LYS A 45 3.70 -8.32 -18.30
C LYS A 45 5.07 -7.79 -17.87
N PRO A 46 6.13 -8.61 -17.96
CA PRO A 46 7.50 -8.17 -17.65
C PRO A 46 7.86 -6.89 -18.42
N LYS A 47 8.40 -5.91 -17.70
CA LYS A 47 8.83 -4.64 -18.28
C LYS A 47 10.33 -4.68 -18.56
N ALA A 48 10.67 -4.81 -19.84
CA ALA A 48 11.99 -4.45 -20.35
C ALA A 48 11.99 -2.94 -20.66
N LEU A 49 12.29 -2.13 -19.66
CA LEU A 49 12.50 -0.70 -19.85
C LEU A 49 13.99 -0.43 -20.10
N PRO A 50 14.33 0.59 -20.92
CA PRO A 50 15.72 0.99 -21.10
C PRO A 50 16.29 1.41 -19.74
N GLU A 51 17.47 0.87 -19.43
CA GLU A 51 18.15 1.14 -18.16
C GLU A 51 18.98 2.41 -18.31
N ASP A 52 18.74 3.39 -17.44
CA ASP A 52 19.56 4.58 -17.34
C ASP A 52 20.97 4.19 -16.86
N PRO A 53 22.04 4.55 -17.59
CA PRO A 53 23.41 4.20 -17.23
C PRO A 53 23.91 4.87 -15.94
N ASP A 54 23.32 6.00 -15.54
CA ASP A 54 23.66 6.71 -14.30
C ASP A 54 22.73 6.34 -13.13
N TRP A 55 21.91 5.31 -13.32
CA TRP A 55 20.98 4.84 -12.31
C TRP A 55 21.71 4.27 -11.08
N SER A 56 21.23 4.64 -9.89
CA SER A 56 21.69 4.08 -8.62
C SER A 56 20.52 3.55 -7.80
N PRO A 57 20.60 2.31 -7.27
CA PRO A 57 19.57 1.75 -6.39
C PRO A 57 19.48 2.52 -5.07
N ASP A 58 20.56 3.15 -4.62
CA ASP A 58 20.62 3.88 -3.34
C ASP A 58 19.56 4.96 -3.25
N ILE A 59 19.40 5.75 -4.31
CA ILE A 59 18.44 6.87 -4.35
C ILE A 59 17.01 6.36 -4.08
N TYR A 60 16.63 5.26 -4.71
CA TYR A 60 15.29 4.67 -4.54
C TYR A 60 15.12 4.01 -3.18
N VAL A 61 16.19 3.43 -2.63
CA VAL A 61 16.17 2.80 -1.31
C VAL A 61 16.01 3.85 -0.21
N GLU A 62 16.73 4.97 -0.27
CA GLU A 62 16.58 6.06 0.70
C GLU A 62 15.21 6.73 0.57
N GLN A 63 14.70 6.93 -0.66
CA GLN A 63 13.34 7.44 -0.89
C GLN A 63 12.28 6.48 -0.33
N ALA A 64 12.44 5.17 -0.56
CA ALA A 64 11.54 4.16 -0.02
C ALA A 64 11.57 4.13 1.50
N TRP A 65 12.75 4.26 2.12
CA TRP A 65 12.89 4.33 3.56
C TRP A 65 12.17 5.56 4.12
N SER A 66 12.52 6.75 3.62
CA SER A 66 11.93 8.01 4.07
C SER A 66 10.40 7.99 3.99
N ALA A 67 9.84 7.60 2.83
CA ALA A 67 8.40 7.67 2.59
C ALA A 67 7.59 6.58 3.30
N LEU A 68 8.18 5.41 3.58
CA LEU A 68 7.48 4.29 4.22
C LEU A 68 7.67 4.27 5.74
N ASP A 69 8.72 4.90 6.27
CA ASP A 69 8.95 4.97 7.72
C ASP A 69 8.13 6.11 8.37
N GLY A 70 7.81 7.16 7.63
CA GLY A 70 6.96 8.25 8.09
C GLY A 70 5.48 7.85 8.23
N TRP A 71 4.96 7.85 9.47
CA TRP A 71 3.51 7.79 9.72
C TRP A 71 2.78 9.04 9.19
N THR A 72 3.46 10.19 9.19
CA THR A 72 2.88 11.50 8.84
C THR A 72 3.09 11.90 7.38
N ASP A 73 3.79 11.09 6.58
CA ASP A 73 4.05 11.46 5.20
C ASP A 73 2.77 11.47 4.38
N LEU A 74 2.67 12.51 3.54
CA LEU A 74 1.52 12.76 2.67
C LEU A 74 1.33 11.56 1.73
N SER A 75 0.07 11.20 1.50
CA SER A 75 -0.30 10.13 0.56
C SER A 75 0.27 10.38 -0.85
N SER A 76 0.50 11.64 -1.23
CA SER A 76 1.16 12.03 -2.48
C SER A 76 2.61 11.56 -2.57
N THR A 77 3.41 11.71 -1.50
CA THR A 77 4.82 11.29 -1.48
C THR A 77 4.95 9.78 -1.66
N LYS A 78 4.06 9.03 -0.99
CA LYS A 78 4.01 7.57 -1.11
C LYS A 78 3.57 7.13 -2.52
N GLU A 79 2.63 7.85 -3.12
CA GLU A 79 2.22 7.57 -4.50
C GLU A 79 3.32 7.86 -5.52
N GLU A 80 4.05 8.97 -5.37
CA GLU A 80 5.21 9.28 -6.20
C GLU A 80 6.29 8.20 -6.12
N LEU A 81 6.56 7.68 -4.91
CA LEU A 81 7.42 6.51 -4.72
C LEU A 81 6.90 5.29 -5.49
N PHE A 82 5.61 4.99 -5.40
CA PHE A 82 5.06 3.81 -6.09
C PHE A 82 5.15 3.96 -7.61
N VAL A 83 4.93 5.15 -8.14
CA VAL A 83 5.11 5.47 -9.55
C VAL A 83 6.57 5.32 -9.97
N SER A 84 7.52 5.83 -9.17
CA SER A 84 8.95 5.74 -9.48
C SER A 84 9.44 4.29 -9.49
N LEU A 85 9.03 3.48 -8.51
CA LEU A 85 9.35 2.04 -8.46
C LEU A 85 8.67 1.26 -9.61
N MET A 86 7.47 1.65 -10.02
CA MET A 86 6.79 1.05 -11.18
C MET A 86 7.40 1.42 -12.54
N ALA A 87 8.24 2.46 -12.58
CA ALA A 87 8.99 2.88 -13.75
C ALA A 87 10.35 2.16 -13.89
N LEU A 88 10.80 1.39 -12.89
CA LEU A 88 12.04 0.61 -12.96
C LEU A 88 11.88 -0.63 -13.84
N SER A 89 12.98 -1.14 -14.41
CA SER A 89 13.05 -2.49 -14.99
C SER A 89 12.91 -3.56 -13.89
N ASP A 90 12.58 -4.80 -14.26
CA ASP A 90 12.48 -5.89 -13.26
C ASP A 90 13.81 -6.12 -12.53
N ARG A 91 14.93 -6.00 -13.26
CA ARG A 91 16.28 -6.12 -12.69
C ARG A 91 16.56 -5.00 -11.68
N GLN A 92 16.29 -3.75 -12.06
CA GLN A 92 16.46 -2.59 -11.19
C GLN A 92 15.58 -2.69 -9.94
N LEU A 93 14.32 -3.09 -10.10
CA LEU A 93 13.39 -3.26 -8.99
C LEU A 93 13.85 -4.36 -8.01
N THR A 94 14.35 -5.49 -8.51
CA THR A 94 14.96 -6.54 -7.68
C THR A 94 16.18 -6.03 -6.92
N GLN A 95 17.03 -5.22 -7.55
CA GLN A 95 18.19 -4.61 -6.90
C GLN A 95 17.79 -3.67 -5.76
N VAL A 96 16.78 -2.81 -5.99
CA VAL A 96 16.22 -1.94 -4.95
C VAL A 96 15.63 -2.75 -3.80
N TYR A 97 14.82 -3.78 -4.09
CA TYR A 97 14.25 -4.66 -3.05
C TYR A 97 15.34 -5.33 -2.20
N ASN A 98 16.36 -5.90 -2.83
CA ASN A 98 17.45 -6.58 -2.13
C ASN A 98 18.25 -5.60 -1.25
N LEU A 99 18.58 -4.43 -1.80
CA LEU A 99 19.35 -3.42 -1.09
C LEU A 99 18.55 -2.84 0.09
N TYR A 100 17.26 -2.53 -0.11
CA TYR A 100 16.36 -2.09 0.95
C TYR A 100 16.29 -3.11 2.08
N ASN A 101 16.03 -4.38 1.76
CA ASN A 101 15.90 -5.43 2.78
C ASN A 101 17.22 -5.69 3.52
N SER A 102 18.35 -5.54 2.82
CA SER A 102 19.68 -5.65 3.45
C SER A 102 19.94 -4.53 4.45
N ARG A 103 19.46 -3.30 4.19
CA ARG A 103 19.67 -2.13 5.07
C ARG A 103 18.65 -2.03 6.18
N TYR A 104 17.37 -2.08 5.81
CA TYR A 104 16.25 -1.73 6.66
C TYR A 104 15.36 -2.92 7.01
N GLY A 105 15.37 -3.97 6.20
CA GLY A 105 14.49 -5.13 6.43
C GLY A 105 14.72 -5.83 7.78
N LYS A 106 15.94 -5.73 8.32
CA LYS A 106 16.27 -6.23 9.67
C LYS A 106 15.84 -5.29 10.80
N GLN A 107 15.69 -4.00 10.53
CA GLN A 107 15.30 -3.02 11.55
C GLN A 107 13.83 -3.16 11.92
N ASP A 108 12.96 -3.36 10.92
CA ASP A 108 11.51 -3.45 11.15
C ASP A 108 10.97 -4.87 11.10
N GLY A 109 11.79 -5.85 10.70
CA GLY A 109 11.36 -7.23 10.47
C GLY A 109 10.41 -7.40 9.27
N LEU A 110 10.30 -6.37 8.42
CA LEU A 110 9.44 -6.35 7.24
C LEU A 110 10.28 -6.22 5.97
N THR A 111 9.89 -6.95 4.93
CA THR A 111 10.43 -6.74 3.58
C THR A 111 9.82 -5.49 2.95
N LEU A 112 10.48 -4.91 1.94
CA LEU A 112 9.94 -3.80 1.17
C LEU A 112 8.52 -4.09 0.66
N THR A 113 8.31 -5.28 0.11
CA THR A 113 6.99 -5.73 -0.36
C THR A 113 5.95 -5.70 0.75
N ARG A 114 6.31 -6.17 1.95
CA ARG A 114 5.39 -6.21 3.09
C ARG A 114 5.13 -4.82 3.64
N LYS A 115 6.14 -3.95 3.72
CA LYS A 115 5.97 -2.56 4.20
C LYS A 115 5.05 -1.77 3.25
N ILE A 116 5.19 -1.96 1.93
CA ILE A 116 4.25 -1.40 0.93
C ILE A 116 2.85 -2.04 1.09
N ASP A 117 2.74 -3.36 1.34
CA ASP A 117 1.44 -4.04 1.50
C ASP A 117 0.74 -3.81 2.86
N GLU A 118 1.43 -3.24 3.83
CA GLU A 118 0.85 -2.81 5.11
C GLU A 118 0.51 -1.32 5.13
N GLU A 119 0.98 -0.57 4.14
CA GLU A 119 0.70 0.86 4.01
C GLU A 119 -0.82 1.12 3.89
N SER A 120 -1.35 1.76 4.94
CA SER A 120 -2.78 2.09 5.05
C SER A 120 -3.08 3.51 4.62
N ASN A 121 -2.09 4.41 4.54
CA ASN A 121 -2.32 5.83 4.21
C ASN A 121 -2.56 6.07 2.71
N VAL A 122 -2.55 5.01 1.90
CA VAL A 122 -2.79 5.04 0.45
C VAL A 122 -3.96 4.11 0.10
N PHE A 123 -5.13 4.38 0.68
CA PHE A 123 -6.33 3.53 0.56
C PHE A 123 -6.91 3.40 -0.86
N TRP A 124 -6.49 4.24 -1.81
CA TRP A 124 -7.21 4.41 -3.09
C TRP A 124 -6.36 4.31 -4.35
N THR A 125 -5.05 4.04 -4.26
CA THR A 125 -4.21 4.06 -5.47
C THR A 125 -4.02 2.66 -6.04
N GLY A 126 -4.43 2.48 -7.31
CA GLY A 126 -4.18 1.24 -8.04
C GLY A 126 -2.68 0.92 -8.14
N ARG A 127 -1.82 1.94 -8.09
CA ARG A 127 -0.36 1.82 -8.24
C ARG A 127 0.30 1.03 -7.12
N ARG A 128 -0.09 1.25 -5.86
CA ARG A 128 0.38 0.43 -4.73
C ARG A 128 0.10 -1.06 -4.99
N ASN A 129 -1.14 -1.38 -5.35
CA ASN A 129 -1.57 -2.75 -5.57
C ASN A 129 -0.83 -3.37 -6.76
N ASP A 130 -0.64 -2.63 -7.85
CA ASP A 130 0.10 -3.11 -9.02
C ASP A 130 1.58 -3.34 -8.71
N LEU A 131 2.20 -2.47 -7.91
CA LEU A 131 3.58 -2.63 -7.47
C LEU A 131 3.75 -3.87 -6.56
N VAL A 132 2.86 -4.06 -5.59
CA VAL A 132 2.86 -5.26 -4.73
C VAL A 132 2.66 -6.53 -5.57
N LYS A 133 1.78 -6.48 -6.57
CA LYS A 133 1.58 -7.60 -7.52
C LYS A 133 2.85 -7.90 -8.31
N ARG A 134 3.53 -6.88 -8.82
CA ARG A 134 4.79 -7.01 -9.55
C ARG A 134 5.91 -7.59 -8.67
N LEU A 135 6.06 -7.11 -7.44
CA LEU A 135 7.06 -7.64 -6.52
C LEU A 135 6.80 -9.13 -6.22
N ARG A 136 5.54 -9.51 -5.99
CA ARG A 136 5.14 -10.91 -5.77
C ARG A 136 5.36 -11.80 -6.99
N SER A 137 5.08 -11.31 -8.20
CA SER A 137 5.31 -12.09 -9.43
C SER A 137 6.80 -12.36 -9.67
N LEU A 138 7.67 -11.44 -9.23
CA LEU A 138 9.12 -11.60 -9.21
C LEU A 138 9.64 -12.46 -8.04
N LYS A 139 8.74 -13.03 -7.22
CA LYS A 139 9.06 -13.80 -6.00
C LYS A 139 9.80 -12.98 -4.92
N LEU A 140 9.59 -11.67 -4.90
CA LEU A 140 10.13 -10.73 -3.91
C LEU A 140 9.08 -10.54 -2.81
N ILE A 141 9.10 -11.41 -1.79
CA ILE A 141 8.09 -11.48 -0.72
C ILE A 141 8.70 -11.04 0.61
#